data_AF-A0A7C7SYH4-F1
#
_entry.id   AF-A0A7C7SYH4-F1
#
_cell.length_a   1.000
_cell.length_b   1.000
_cell.length_c   1.000
_cell.angle_alpha   90.00
_cell.angle_beta   90.00
_cell.angle_gamma   90.00
#
_symmetry.space_group_name_H-M   'P 1'
#
loop_
_entity.id
_entity.type
_entity.pdbx_description
1 polymer ?
#
loop_
_entity_poly.entity_id
_entity_poly.type
_entity_poly.pdbx_seq_one_letter_code
_entity_poly.pdbx_strand_id
1 'polypeptide(L)'
;MREFTDAELEAYLDEALSPNDMAEVEQALRDQSSLTERVARTIARRDAGVHSLGEVWRRHRVSCPTRDQLGSYLLKALDSDAQAYVDFHIETVGCRFCRANLEDLRQRQEDSSESVKRKRRYFESSAGYLKKE
;
A
#
# COMPACT_ATOMS: atom_id res chain seq x y z
N MET A 1 -19.12 11.75 -21.89
CA MET A 1 -18.61 10.52 -21.24
C MET A 1 -17.11 10.49 -21.54
N ARG A 2 -16.25 10.50 -20.53
CA ARG A 2 -14.79 10.53 -20.74
C ARG A 2 -14.36 9.22 -21.41
N GLU A 3 -13.60 9.32 -22.48
CA GLU A 3 -12.95 8.15 -23.07
C GLU A 3 -11.61 7.91 -22.36
N PHE A 4 -11.40 6.70 -21.87
CA PHE A 4 -10.13 6.29 -21.28
C PHE A 4 -9.22 5.71 -22.36
N THR A 5 -7.97 6.14 -22.35
CA THR A 5 -6.89 5.59 -23.16
C THR A 5 -6.46 4.21 -22.65
N ASP A 6 -5.84 3.40 -23.50
CA ASP A 6 -5.34 2.09 -23.08
C ASP A 6 -4.25 2.21 -22.00
N ALA A 7 -3.44 3.27 -22.05
CA ALA A 7 -2.44 3.58 -21.02
C ALA A 7 -3.07 3.89 -19.65
N GLU A 8 -4.21 4.59 -19.62
CA GLU A 8 -4.97 4.83 -18.38
C GLU A 8 -5.59 3.55 -17.84
N LEU A 9 -6.12 2.68 -18.70
CA LEU A 9 -6.66 1.38 -18.27
C LEU A 9 -5.57 0.46 -17.73
N GLU A 10 -4.39 0.49 -18.33
CA GLU A 10 -3.21 -0.20 -17.84
C GLU A 10 -2.75 0.34 -16.48
N ALA A 11 -2.70 1.67 -16.33
CA ALA A 11 -2.36 2.31 -15.06
C ALA A 11 -3.42 2.05 -13.98
N TYR A 12 -4.70 1.97 -14.35
CA TYR A 12 -5.80 1.56 -13.46
C TYR A 12 -5.59 0.15 -12.93
N LEU A 13 -5.30 -0.81 -13.83
CA LEU A 13 -5.02 -2.20 -13.46
C LEU A 13 -3.78 -2.33 -12.56
N ASP A 14 -2.81 -1.42 -12.70
CA ASP A 14 -1.59 -1.39 -11.91
C ASP A 14 -1.71 -0.53 -10.63
N GLU A 15 -2.91 -0.03 -10.30
CA GLU A 15 -3.19 0.90 -9.19
C GLU A 15 -2.30 2.17 -9.20
N ALA A 16 -1.87 2.58 -10.39
CA ALA A 16 -0.89 3.64 -10.60
C ALA A 16 -1.53 5.01 -10.92
N LEU A 17 -2.86 5.09 -11.04
CA LEU A 17 -3.57 6.37 -11.23
C LEU A 17 -3.71 7.16 -9.92
N SER A 18 -4.14 8.41 -10.02
CA SER A 18 -4.54 9.21 -8.84
C SER A 18 -5.81 8.65 -8.19
N PRO A 19 -6.11 8.95 -6.90
CA PRO A 19 -7.34 8.47 -6.27
C PRO A 19 -8.62 8.88 -7.01
N ASN A 20 -8.65 10.11 -7.54
CA ASN A 20 -9.79 10.62 -8.29
C ASN A 20 -9.96 9.91 -9.62
N ASP A 21 -8.86 9.70 -10.37
CA ASP A 21 -8.92 8.99 -11.65
C ASP A 21 -9.30 7.51 -11.47
N MET A 22 -8.83 6.86 -10.39
CA MET A 22 -9.29 5.50 -10.06
C MET A 22 -10.81 5.45 -9.84
N ALA A 23 -11.34 6.37 -9.03
CA ALA A 23 -12.76 6.43 -8.74
C ALA A 23 -13.59 6.72 -10.01
N GLU A 24 -13.08 7.56 -10.91
CA GLU A 24 -13.75 7.85 -12.19
C GLU A 24 -13.81 6.61 -13.10
N VAL A 25 -12.70 5.86 -13.20
CA VAL A 25 -12.67 4.58 -13.95
C VAL A 25 -13.60 3.55 -13.32
N GLU A 26 -13.61 3.40 -12.00
CA GLU A 26 -14.50 2.47 -11.29
C GLU A 26 -15.98 2.79 -11.51
N GLN A 27 -16.35 4.07 -11.47
CA GLN A 27 -17.71 4.50 -11.76
C GLN A 27 -18.08 4.19 -13.20
N ALA A 28 -17.19 4.51 -14.15
CA ALA A 28 -17.42 4.25 -15.57
C ALA A 28 -17.57 2.75 -15.88
N LEU A 29 -16.82 1.88 -15.19
CA LEU A 29 -16.90 0.43 -15.35
C LEU A 29 -18.26 -0.15 -14.91
N ARG A 30 -18.93 0.47 -13.92
CA ARG A 30 -20.28 0.06 -13.49
C ARG A 30 -21.34 0.36 -14.55
N ASP A 31 -21.18 1.49 -15.23
CA ASP A 31 -22.21 2.03 -16.12
C ASP A 31 -22.00 1.63 -17.60
N GLN A 32 -20.79 1.19 -17.98
CA GLN A 32 -20.41 0.94 -19.38
C GLN A 32 -19.87 -0.49 -19.59
N SER A 33 -20.71 -1.37 -20.15
CA SER A 33 -20.30 -2.74 -20.48
C SER A 33 -19.14 -2.80 -21.50
N SER A 34 -19.11 -1.87 -22.45
CA SER A 34 -18.04 -1.78 -23.45
C SER A 34 -16.68 -1.46 -22.83
N LEU A 35 -16.63 -0.68 -21.76
CA LEU A 35 -15.39 -0.38 -21.02
C LEU A 35 -14.91 -1.62 -20.26
N THR A 36 -15.83 -2.37 -19.65
CA THR A 36 -15.52 -3.64 -18.98
C THR A 36 -14.92 -4.65 -19.94
N GLU A 37 -15.48 -4.77 -21.15
CA GLU A 37 -14.89 -5.63 -22.20
C GLU A 37 -13.50 -5.15 -22.63
N ARG A 38 -13.27 -3.84 -22.71
CA ARG A 38 -11.94 -3.29 -23.01
C ARG A 38 -10.93 -3.67 -21.93
N VAL A 39 -11.27 -3.50 -20.65
CA VAL A 39 -10.40 -3.90 -19.53
C VAL A 39 -10.11 -5.39 -19.56
N ALA A 40 -11.13 -6.23 -19.81
CA ALA A 40 -10.94 -7.68 -19.94
C ALA A 40 -9.95 -8.05 -21.07
N ARG A 41 -10.02 -7.36 -22.22
CA ARG A 41 -9.05 -7.54 -23.31
C ARG A 41 -7.64 -7.10 -22.92
N THR A 42 -7.51 -6.01 -22.18
CA THR A 42 -6.21 -5.55 -21.67
C THR A 42 -5.59 -6.59 -20.73
N ILE A 43 -6.38 -7.16 -19.82
CA ILE A 43 -5.94 -8.25 -18.93
C ILE A 43 -5.47 -9.46 -19.75
N ALA A 44 -6.27 -9.92 -20.71
CA ALA A 44 -5.92 -11.09 -21.53
C ALA A 44 -4.64 -10.89 -22.37
N ARG A 45 -4.40 -9.67 -22.87
CA ARG A 45 -3.17 -9.33 -23.61
C ARG A 45 -1.93 -9.38 -22.71
N ARG A 46 -2.06 -8.89 -21.47
CA ARG A 46 -1.00 -8.95 -20.47
C ARG A 46 -0.65 -10.40 -20.16
N ASP A 47 -1.65 -11.23 -19.88
CA ASP A 47 -1.44 -12.65 -19.57
C ASP A 47 -0.83 -13.46 -20.73
N ALA A 48 -0.96 -12.98 -21.98
CA ALA A 48 -0.33 -13.57 -23.16
C ALA A 48 1.17 -13.26 -23.31
N GLY A 49 1.79 -12.55 -22.35
CA GLY A 49 3.24 -12.32 -22.31
C GLY A 49 3.72 -11.10 -23.09
N VAL A 50 2.82 -10.23 -23.54
CA VAL A 50 3.16 -8.95 -24.19
C VAL A 50 3.38 -7.89 -23.10
N HIS A 51 4.35 -8.11 -22.22
CA HIS A 51 4.61 -7.20 -21.11
C HIS A 51 5.52 -6.05 -21.53
N SER A 52 5.13 -4.83 -21.17
CA SER A 52 6.07 -3.71 -21.20
C SER A 52 7.06 -3.80 -20.02
N LEU A 53 8.25 -3.21 -20.15
CA LEU A 53 9.20 -3.11 -19.03
C LEU A 53 8.57 -2.44 -17.81
N GLY A 54 7.73 -1.42 -18.03
CA GLY A 54 7.01 -0.73 -16.96
C GLY A 54 6.02 -1.63 -16.23
N GLU A 55 5.32 -2.52 -16.95
CA GLU A 55 4.42 -3.50 -16.36
C GLU A 55 5.17 -4.50 -15.47
N VAL A 56 6.29 -5.07 -15.97
CA VAL A 56 7.14 -5.96 -15.19
C VAL A 56 7.64 -5.25 -13.93
N TRP A 57 8.11 -4.02 -14.05
CA TRP A 57 8.62 -3.24 -12.92
C TRP A 57 7.56 -3.02 -11.83
N ARG A 58 6.33 -2.63 -12.21
CA ARG A 58 5.23 -2.42 -11.27
C ARG A 58 4.76 -3.72 -10.63
N ARG A 59 4.58 -4.78 -11.44
CA ARG A 59 4.14 -6.10 -10.96
C ARG A 59 5.11 -6.72 -9.98
N HIS A 60 6.40 -6.66 -10.29
CA HIS A 60 7.46 -7.19 -9.42
C HIS A 60 7.92 -6.20 -8.34
N ARG A 61 7.36 -4.99 -8.32
CA ARG A 61 7.64 -3.96 -7.31
C ARG A 61 9.14 -3.71 -7.15
N VAL A 62 9.87 -3.67 -8.28
CA VAL A 62 11.35 -3.74 -8.31
C VAL A 62 12.01 -2.62 -7.49
N SER A 63 11.40 -1.44 -7.45
CA SER A 63 11.87 -0.29 -6.68
C SER A 63 11.14 -0.08 -5.35
N CYS A 64 10.30 -1.01 -4.91
CA CYS A 64 9.63 -0.87 -3.62
C CYS A 64 10.56 -1.33 -2.50
N PRO A 65 10.72 -0.56 -1.40
CA PRO A 65 11.39 -1.06 -0.21
C PRO A 65 10.64 -2.28 0.37
N THR A 66 11.40 -3.19 0.97
CA THR A 66 10.81 -4.32 1.68
C THR A 66 10.05 -3.86 2.90
N ARG A 67 9.14 -4.70 3.41
CA ARG A 67 8.38 -4.39 4.62
C ARG A 67 9.28 -4.16 5.84
N ASP A 68 10.38 -4.89 5.96
CA ASP A 68 11.35 -4.69 7.03
C ASP A 68 12.07 -3.34 6.89
N GLN A 69 12.45 -2.95 5.67
CA GLN A 69 13.01 -1.61 5.40
C GLN A 69 12.01 -0.51 5.74
N LEU A 70 10.71 -0.68 5.44
CA LEU A 70 9.65 0.25 5.84
C LEU A 70 9.53 0.36 7.37
N GLY A 71 9.72 -0.75 8.09
CA GLY A 71 9.76 -0.75 9.56
C GLY A 71 10.98 0.01 10.10
N SER A 72 12.17 -0.26 9.56
CA SER A 72 13.40 0.47 9.92
C SER A 72 13.31 1.96 9.56
N TYR A 73 12.68 2.29 8.42
CA TYR A 73 12.38 3.66 8.03
C TYR A 73 11.53 4.36 9.08
N LEU A 74 10.42 3.75 9.50
CA LEU A 74 9.50 4.29 10.52
C LEU A 74 10.23 4.55 11.86
N LEU A 75 11.15 3.67 12.23
CA LEU A 75 11.96 3.78 13.45
C LEU A 75 13.17 4.71 13.31
N LYS A 76 13.37 5.35 12.15
CA LYS A 76 14.54 6.18 11.83
C LYS A 76 15.88 5.44 11.99
N ALA A 77 15.89 4.14 11.67
CA ALA A 77 17.03 3.24 11.88
C ALA A 77 17.80 2.89 10.59
N LEU A 78 17.38 3.42 9.44
CA LEU A 78 18.14 3.33 8.18
C LEU A 78 19.24 4.41 8.12
N ASP A 79 20.24 4.21 7.27
CA ASP A 79 21.21 5.26 6.91
C ASP A 79 20.52 6.42 6.15
N SER A 80 21.23 7.54 5.97
CA SER A 80 20.67 8.76 5.39
C SER A 80 20.17 8.58 3.96
N ASP A 81 20.87 7.77 3.16
CA ASP A 81 20.54 7.60 1.74
C ASP A 81 19.34 6.68 1.59
N ALA A 82 19.30 5.60 2.38
CA ALA A 82 18.16 4.71 2.46
C ALA A 82 16.91 5.40 3.04
N GLN A 83 17.08 6.30 4.02
CA GLN A 83 15.99 7.16 4.50
C GLN A 83 15.42 8.02 3.38
N ALA A 84 16.28 8.78 2.71
CA ALA A 84 15.88 9.68 1.63
C ALA A 84 15.21 8.93 0.46
N TYR A 85 15.69 7.73 0.14
CA TYR A 85 15.08 6.89 -0.88
C TYR A 85 13.65 6.47 -0.53
N VAL A 86 13.43 6.00 0.70
CA VAL A 86 12.09 5.59 1.14
C VAL A 86 11.16 6.79 1.21
N ASP A 87 11.61 7.93 1.70
CA ASP A 87 10.87 9.20 1.66
C ASP A 87 10.44 9.56 0.24
N PHE A 88 11.39 9.57 -0.71
CA PHE A 88 11.11 9.85 -2.11
C PHE A 88 10.08 8.86 -2.70
N HIS A 89 10.23 7.58 -2.41
CA HIS A 89 9.33 6.54 -2.93
C HIS A 89 7.89 6.67 -2.41
N ILE A 90 7.74 7.13 -1.17
CA ILE A 90 6.43 7.27 -0.52
C ILE A 90 5.77 8.60 -0.87
N GLU A 91 6.51 9.69 -0.79
CA GLU A 91 5.96 11.05 -0.91
C GLU A 91 5.97 11.57 -2.34
N THR A 92 7.01 11.27 -3.13
CA THR A 92 7.15 11.79 -4.50
C THR A 92 6.62 10.82 -5.54
N VAL A 93 7.05 9.55 -5.49
CA VAL A 93 6.51 8.51 -6.39
C VAL A 93 5.08 8.16 -5.99
N GLY A 94 4.70 8.32 -4.72
CA GLY A 94 3.34 8.13 -4.26
C GLY A 94 2.89 6.67 -4.26
N CYS A 95 3.81 5.71 -4.08
CA CYS A 95 3.50 4.28 -4.22
C CYS A 95 2.47 3.83 -3.17
N ARG A 96 1.25 3.51 -3.64
CA ARG A 96 0.11 3.12 -2.79
C ARG A 96 0.40 1.90 -1.91
N PHE A 97 1.10 0.91 -2.47
CA PHE A 97 1.45 -0.31 -1.75
C PHE A 97 2.39 -0.06 -0.56
N CYS A 98 3.43 0.76 -0.76
CA CYS A 98 4.36 1.11 0.31
C CYS A 98 3.67 1.98 1.36
N ARG A 99 2.82 2.94 0.94
CA ARG A 99 2.00 3.74 1.86
C ARG A 99 1.09 2.88 2.73
N ALA A 100 0.38 1.92 2.12
CA ALA A 100 -0.50 1.00 2.85
C ALA A 100 0.28 0.13 3.84
N ASN A 101 1.45 -0.40 3.45
CA ASN A 101 2.31 -1.16 4.36
C ASN A 101 2.83 -0.31 5.52
N LEU A 102 3.26 0.92 5.24
CA LEU A 102 3.76 1.84 6.27
C LEU A 102 2.65 2.20 7.27
N GLU A 103 1.44 2.42 6.79
CA GLU A 103 0.28 2.70 7.64
C GLU A 103 -0.07 1.51 8.55
N ASP A 104 -0.13 0.29 8.00
CA ASP A 104 -0.33 -0.92 8.81
C ASP A 104 0.81 -1.13 9.83
N LEU A 105 2.05 -0.81 9.49
CA LEU A 105 3.18 -0.83 10.44
C LEU A 105 3.01 0.19 11.58
N ARG A 106 2.55 1.41 11.28
CA ARG A 106 2.27 2.45 12.28
C ARG A 106 1.18 2.02 13.26
N GLN A 107 0.07 1.50 12.75
CA GLN A 107 -1.05 1.02 13.57
C GLN A 107 -0.61 -0.09 14.53
N ARG A 108 0.19 -1.05 14.07
CA ARG A 108 0.74 -2.11 14.95
C ARG A 108 1.63 -1.56 16.06
N GLN A 109 2.40 -0.50 15.79
CA GLN A 109 3.23 0.14 16.81
C GLN A 109 2.35 0.79 17.89
N GLU A 110 1.29 1.48 17.49
CA GLU A 110 0.31 2.10 18.38
C GLU A 110 -0.41 1.06 19.25
N ASP A 111 -0.96 0.01 18.64
CA ASP A 111 -1.66 -1.09 19.33
C ASP A 111 -0.77 -1.80 20.37
N SER A 112 0.50 -2.02 20.02
CA SER A 112 1.46 -2.65 20.94
C SER A 112 1.66 -1.79 22.21
N SER A 113 1.69 -0.47 22.05
CA SER A 113 1.85 0.48 23.14
C SER A 113 0.62 0.51 24.07
N GLU A 114 -0.58 0.40 23.50
CA GLU A 114 -1.83 0.38 24.25
C GLU A 114 -1.99 -0.91 25.06
N SER A 115 -1.65 -2.05 24.46
CA SER A 115 -1.68 -3.36 25.13
C SER A 115 -0.79 -3.38 26.38
N VAL A 116 0.42 -2.81 26.29
CA VAL A 116 1.35 -2.69 27.44
C VAL A 116 0.78 -1.78 28.51
N LYS A 117 0.24 -0.60 28.15
CA LYS A 117 -0.42 0.32 29.10
C LYS A 117 -1.60 -0.35 29.80
N ARG A 118 -2.41 -1.12 29.08
CA ARG A 118 -3.57 -1.84 29.63
C ARG A 118 -3.15 -2.93 30.62
N LYS A 119 -2.14 -3.75 30.27
CA LYS A 119 -1.58 -4.76 31.18
C LYS A 119 -1.04 -4.14 32.47
N ARG A 120 -0.35 -2.99 32.36
CA ARG A 120 0.16 -2.24 33.52
C ARG A 120 -0.97 -1.76 34.43
N ARG A 121 -2.03 -1.17 33.88
CA ARG A 121 -3.20 -0.74 34.68
C ARG A 121 -3.86 -1.92 35.42
N TYR A 122 -4.04 -3.05 34.75
CA TYR A 122 -4.61 -4.24 35.40
C TYR A 122 -3.70 -4.75 36.52
N PHE A 123 -2.39 -4.83 36.28
CA PHE A 123 -1.41 -5.21 37.30
C PHE A 123 -1.49 -4.28 38.52
N GLU A 124 -1.41 -2.96 38.31
CA GLU A 124 -1.50 -1.95 39.38
C GLU A 124 -2.82 -2.04 40.16
N SER A 125 -3.94 -2.30 39.49
CA SER A 125 -5.24 -2.52 40.16
C SER A 125 -5.33 -3.83 40.93
N SER A 126 -4.53 -4.84 40.56
CA SER A 126 -4.57 -6.19 41.15
C SER A 126 -3.52 -6.44 42.23
N ALA A 127 -2.52 -5.55 42.36
CA ALA A 127 -1.35 -5.72 43.23
C ALA A 127 -1.67 -5.86 44.73
N GLY A 128 -2.85 -5.45 45.19
CA GLY A 128 -3.30 -5.59 46.59
C GLY A 128 -4.19 -6.82 46.87
N TYR A 129 -4.59 -7.58 45.85
CA TYR A 129 -5.56 -8.69 45.98
C TYR A 129 -4.94 -10.09 45.96
N LEU A 130 -3.63 -10.20 45.68
CA LEU A 130 -2.91 -11.46 45.73
C LEU A 130 -2.50 -11.77 47.17
N LYS A 131 -3.18 -12.74 47.80
CA LYS A 131 -2.77 -13.29 49.09
C LYS A 131 -1.41 -13.99 48.95
N LYS A 132 -0.48 -13.63 49.83
CA LYS A 132 0.76 -14.37 50.04
C LYS A 132 0.40 -15.71 50.71
N GLU A 133 0.79 -16.83 50.10
CA GLU A 133 0.92 -18.11 50.79
C GLU A 133 2.13 -18.08 51.74
#